data_AF-E8R9C3-F1
#
_entry.id   AF-E8R9C3-F1
#
_cell.length_a   1.000
_cell.length_b   1.000
_cell.length_c   1.000
_cell.angle_alpha   90.00
_cell.angle_beta   90.00
_cell.angle_gamma   90.00
#
_symmetry.space_group_name_H-M   'P 1'
#
loop_
_entity.id
_entity.type
_entity.pdbx_description
1 polymer ?
#
loop_
_entity_poly.entity_id
_entity_poly.type
_entity_poly.pdbx_seq_one_letter_code
_entity_poly.pdbx_strand_id
1 'polypeptide(L)'
;MTHNIGFLLEEVRRSGNPFKRLDELEYNENVKALIRRLYIQEKTGLSLSAIGSTILDFTEGDHYRGYNVVGALQVPLGIVGVIQLSINNKSRESYLLAPLTGREWFNMVMDAASTLSESAISVSVDRRGGLCKATIHATFKSHVASKLTGGFHSLYRNTLFLASKTSYMVLIYYMLGLNPDLSSIPLAPVEHSVKDARIEYGSLFTAPRQLLANIVVSEVKGLVGMVDDVSECAIPLIYSFLPDLGSLLRAGEP
;
A
#
# COMPACT_ATOMS: atom_id res chain seq x y z
N MET A 1 -32.70 14.73 11.84
CA MET A 1 -33.62 13.64 11.47
C MET A 1 -33.07 12.34 12.04
N THR A 2 -33.76 11.76 13.03
CA THR A 2 -33.47 10.41 13.53
C THR A 2 -33.80 9.44 12.41
N HIS A 3 -32.78 8.87 11.77
CA HIS A 3 -32.98 7.86 10.74
C HIS A 3 -33.69 6.67 11.38
N ASN A 4 -34.93 6.38 10.97
CA ASN A 4 -35.64 5.21 11.46
C ASN A 4 -35.07 3.97 10.76
N ILE A 5 -33.92 3.50 11.26
CA ILE A 5 -33.19 2.32 10.76
C ILE A 5 -34.11 1.11 10.64
N GLY A 6 -35.05 0.94 11.59
CA GLY A 6 -36.04 -0.16 11.55
C GLY A 6 -36.97 -0.06 10.34
N PHE A 7 -37.44 1.15 9.99
CA PHE A 7 -38.26 1.36 8.80
C PHE A 7 -37.50 1.01 7.52
N LEU A 8 -36.26 1.48 7.38
CA LEU A 8 -35.43 1.21 6.20
C LEU A 8 -35.12 -0.27 6.03
N LEU A 9 -34.85 -0.96 7.13
CA LEU A 9 -34.57 -2.39 7.11
C LEU A 9 -35.80 -3.20 6.65
N GLU A 10 -36.99 -2.82 7.11
CA GLU A 10 -38.27 -3.40 6.67
C GLU A 10 -38.55 -3.14 5.19
N GLU A 11 -38.27 -1.94 4.69
CA GLU A 11 -38.44 -1.59 3.29
C GLU A 11 -37.52 -2.43 2.38
N VAL A 12 -36.24 -2.50 2.74
CA VAL A 12 -35.22 -3.31 2.05
C VAL A 12 -35.61 -4.79 2.05
N ARG A 13 -36.14 -5.31 3.17
CA ARG A 13 -36.61 -6.69 3.29
C ARG A 13 -37.72 -7.04 2.29
N ARG A 14 -38.65 -6.11 2.04
CA ARG A 14 -39.83 -6.33 1.18
C ARG A 14 -39.53 -6.18 -0.31
N SER A 15 -38.40 -5.57 -0.66
CA SER A 15 -38.09 -5.16 -2.04
C SER A 15 -37.78 -6.31 -3.02
N GLY A 16 -37.53 -7.53 -2.54
CA GLY A 16 -37.09 -8.66 -3.38
C GLY A 16 -35.65 -8.53 -3.91
N ASN A 17 -35.14 -7.30 -4.09
CA ASN A 17 -33.75 -6.98 -4.36
C ASN A 17 -33.21 -5.93 -3.36
N PRO A 18 -32.83 -6.37 -2.14
CA PRO A 18 -32.44 -5.53 -1.01
C PRO A 18 -31.39 -4.46 -1.33
N PHE A 19 -30.31 -4.86 -2.01
CA PHE A 19 -29.17 -3.97 -2.25
C PHE A 19 -29.47 -2.94 -3.34
N LYS A 20 -30.13 -3.36 -4.42
CA LYS A 20 -30.59 -2.42 -5.45
C LYS A 20 -31.58 -1.41 -4.88
N ARG A 21 -32.53 -1.86 -4.04
CA ARG A 21 -33.49 -0.95 -3.41
C ARG A 21 -32.77 0.10 -2.58
N LEU A 22 -31.78 -0.31 -1.80
CA LEU A 22 -31.01 0.59 -0.95
C LEU A 22 -30.19 1.60 -1.76
N ASP A 23 -29.69 1.21 -2.94
CA ASP A 23 -28.97 2.11 -3.85
C ASP A 23 -29.87 3.20 -4.44
N GLU A 24 -31.16 2.90 -4.65
CA GLU A 24 -32.20 3.84 -5.12
C GLU A 24 -32.61 4.86 -4.05
N LEU A 25 -32.32 4.60 -2.77
CA LEU A 25 -32.66 5.52 -1.69
C LEU A 25 -31.63 6.65 -1.59
N GLU A 26 -32.12 7.86 -1.35
CA GLU A 26 -31.31 9.07 -1.15
C GLU A 26 -30.73 9.15 0.28
N TYR A 27 -30.01 8.11 0.69
CA TYR A 27 -29.22 8.10 1.93
C TYR A 27 -27.73 8.14 1.63
N ASN A 28 -26.96 8.61 2.61
CA ASN A 28 -25.50 8.59 2.52
C ASN A 28 -24.95 7.15 2.61
N GLU A 29 -23.73 6.94 2.12
CA GLU A 29 -23.13 5.60 2.04
C GLU A 29 -22.87 4.96 3.41
N ASN A 30 -22.71 5.75 4.48
CA ASN A 30 -22.60 5.23 5.85
C ASN A 30 -23.89 4.53 6.31
N VAL A 31 -25.04 5.19 6.09
CA VAL A 31 -26.35 4.63 6.42
C VAL A 31 -26.62 3.41 5.55
N LYS A 32 -26.32 3.48 4.25
CA LYS A 32 -26.48 2.33 3.35
C LYS A 32 -25.62 1.16 3.82
N ALA A 33 -24.34 1.36 4.12
CA ALA A 33 -23.47 0.30 4.61
C ALA A 33 -23.98 -0.36 5.91
N LEU A 34 -24.50 0.45 6.84
CA LEU A 34 -25.14 -0.06 8.06
C LEU A 34 -26.36 -0.93 7.74
N ILE A 35 -27.27 -0.47 6.88
CA ILE A 35 -28.48 -1.23 6.52
C ILE A 35 -28.12 -2.53 5.79
N ARG A 36 -27.17 -2.51 4.84
CA ARG A 36 -26.69 -3.74 4.17
C ARG A 36 -26.16 -4.74 5.19
N ARG A 37 -25.33 -4.27 6.14
CA ARG A 37 -24.78 -5.12 7.20
C ARG A 37 -25.87 -5.71 8.10
N LEU A 38 -26.79 -4.89 8.61
CA LEU A 38 -27.89 -5.35 9.47
C LEU A 38 -28.75 -6.40 8.77
N TYR A 39 -29.10 -6.16 7.51
CA TYR A 39 -29.85 -7.11 6.69
C TYR A 39 -29.12 -8.46 6.56
N ILE A 40 -27.81 -8.45 6.29
CA ILE A 40 -27.00 -9.68 6.19
C ILE A 40 -26.93 -10.40 7.54
N GLN A 41 -26.73 -9.68 8.65
CA GLN A 41 -26.70 -10.27 9.99
C GLN A 41 -28.01 -10.98 10.32
N GLU A 42 -29.16 -10.36 10.04
CA GLU A 42 -30.47 -10.98 10.25
C GLU A 42 -30.68 -12.22 9.38
N LYS A 43 -30.28 -12.16 8.10
CA LYS A 43 -30.43 -13.28 7.17
C LYS A 43 -29.54 -14.47 7.49
N THR A 44 -28.33 -14.23 7.98
CA THR A 44 -27.32 -15.27 8.21
C THR A 44 -27.24 -15.72 9.66
N GLY A 45 -27.79 -14.95 10.60
CA GLY A 45 -27.59 -15.15 12.04
C GLY A 45 -26.17 -14.82 12.52
N LEU A 46 -25.30 -14.32 11.65
CA LEU A 46 -23.92 -13.97 11.99
C LEU A 46 -23.85 -12.55 12.56
N SER A 47 -22.96 -12.36 13.53
CA SER A 47 -22.56 -11.01 13.97
C SER A 47 -21.42 -10.50 13.10
N LEU A 48 -21.58 -9.30 12.53
CA LEU A 48 -20.59 -8.62 11.69
C LEU A 48 -20.01 -7.39 12.41
N SER A 49 -19.95 -7.43 13.75
CA SER A 49 -19.47 -6.32 14.58
C SER A 49 -18.03 -5.89 14.25
N ALA A 50 -17.16 -6.84 13.94
CA ALA A 50 -15.74 -6.58 13.65
C ALA A 50 -15.55 -5.71 12.39
N ILE A 51 -16.18 -6.08 11.28
CA ILE A 51 -16.09 -5.29 10.03
C ILE A 51 -16.91 -4.00 10.10
N GLY A 52 -17.88 -3.94 11.03
CA GLY A 52 -18.71 -2.78 11.23
C GLY A 52 -18.14 -1.70 12.14
N SER A 53 -17.10 -2.05 12.91
CA SER A 53 -16.38 -1.14 13.80
C SER A 53 -15.23 -0.50 13.04
N THR A 54 -15.57 0.51 12.24
CA THR A 54 -14.61 1.23 11.39
C THR A 54 -14.69 2.73 11.63
N ILE A 55 -13.54 3.40 11.59
CA ILE A 55 -13.43 4.86 11.60
C ILE A 55 -13.58 5.47 10.20
N LEU A 56 -13.68 4.63 9.17
CA LEU A 56 -13.84 5.09 7.80
C LEU A 56 -15.20 5.75 7.61
N ASP A 57 -15.17 6.95 7.05
CA ASP A 57 -16.36 7.62 6.55
C ASP A 57 -16.55 7.21 5.07
N PHE A 58 -17.57 6.41 4.79
CA PHE A 58 -17.89 5.99 3.42
C PHE A 58 -18.49 7.12 2.56
N THR A 59 -18.71 8.29 3.15
CA THR A 59 -19.08 9.52 2.44
C THR A 59 -17.87 10.37 2.04
N GLU A 60 -16.66 10.04 2.54
CA GLU A 60 -15.42 10.68 2.11
C GLU A 60 -15.04 10.22 0.68
N GLY A 61 -15.53 10.98 -0.30
CA GLY A 61 -15.28 10.78 -1.72
C GLY A 61 -16.31 9.89 -2.42
N ASP A 62 -16.24 9.84 -3.76
CA ASP A 62 -17.17 9.08 -4.60
C ASP A 62 -16.79 7.59 -4.73
N HIS A 63 -15.69 7.16 -4.12
CA HIS A 63 -15.08 5.84 -4.36
C HIS A 63 -15.91 4.66 -3.85
N TYR A 64 -16.80 4.88 -2.87
CA TYR A 64 -17.68 3.85 -2.32
C TYR A 64 -19.06 3.84 -2.97
N ARG A 65 -19.37 4.84 -3.80
CA ARG A 65 -20.67 4.99 -4.43
C ARG A 65 -20.92 3.87 -5.43
N GLY A 66 -22.07 3.21 -5.30
CA GLY A 66 -22.44 2.08 -6.16
C GLY A 66 -21.75 0.75 -5.80
N TYR A 67 -20.94 0.73 -4.74
CA TYR A 67 -20.44 -0.51 -4.16
C TYR A 67 -21.33 -0.98 -3.02
N ASN A 68 -21.45 -2.29 -2.86
CA ASN A 68 -22.19 -2.92 -1.76
C ASN A 68 -21.35 -2.97 -0.47
N VAL A 69 -20.87 -1.81 -0.02
CA VAL A 69 -20.08 -1.70 1.20
C VAL A 69 -20.91 -2.15 2.40
N VAL A 70 -20.33 -2.98 3.26
CA VAL A 70 -20.93 -3.50 4.50
C VAL A 70 -20.08 -3.21 5.74
N GLY A 71 -18.90 -2.62 5.54
CA GLY A 71 -17.87 -2.46 6.55
C GLY A 71 -16.48 -2.42 5.92
N ALA A 72 -15.46 -2.58 6.74
CA ALA A 72 -14.07 -2.61 6.31
C ALA A 72 -13.27 -3.70 7.04
N LEU A 73 -12.30 -4.29 6.35
CA LEU A 73 -11.32 -5.18 6.97
C LEU A 73 -10.18 -4.33 7.55
N GLN A 74 -9.75 -4.65 8.77
CA GLN A 74 -8.61 -4.00 9.40
C GLN A 74 -7.33 -4.80 9.10
N VAL A 75 -6.33 -4.14 8.49
CA VAL A 75 -5.01 -4.72 8.23
C VAL A 75 -4.03 -4.15 9.25
N PRO A 76 -3.42 -4.97 10.13
CA PRO A 76 -2.43 -4.47 11.07
C PRO A 76 -1.20 -3.94 10.33
N LEU A 77 -0.75 -2.73 10.71
CA LEU A 77 0.45 -2.09 10.19
C LEU A 77 1.51 -2.02 11.28
N GLY A 78 2.78 -2.19 10.90
CA GLY A 78 3.94 -1.99 11.77
C GLY A 78 4.96 -1.08 11.12
N ILE A 79 5.70 -0.32 11.93
CA ILE A 79 6.88 0.41 11.46
C ILE A 79 8.02 -0.59 11.29
N VAL A 80 8.58 -0.70 10.09
CA VAL A 80 9.69 -1.61 9.76
C VAL A 80 11.05 -0.93 9.81
N GLY A 81 11.09 0.41 9.80
CA GLY A 81 12.31 1.18 9.94
C GLY A 81 12.08 2.68 9.76
N VAL A 82 13.07 3.47 10.15
CA VAL A 82 13.12 4.91 9.92
C VAL A 82 14.34 5.17 9.06
N ILE A 83 14.16 5.85 7.94
CA ILE A 83 15.24 6.14 6.99
C ILE A 83 15.36 7.63 6.73
N GLN A 84 16.60 8.11 6.60
CA GLN A 84 16.87 9.44 6.06
C GLN A 84 17.02 9.33 4.54
N LEU A 85 16.10 9.95 3.82
CA LEU A 85 15.96 9.85 2.38
C LEU A 85 16.22 11.21 1.73
N SER A 86 17.06 11.26 0.69
CA SER A 86 17.17 12.45 -0.16
C SER A 86 16.39 12.25 -1.46
N ILE A 87 15.24 12.91 -1.62
CA ILE A 87 14.48 12.89 -2.89
C ILE A 87 14.77 14.18 -3.66
N ASN A 88 15.37 14.08 -4.84
CA ASN A 88 15.77 15.25 -5.66
C ASN A 88 16.49 16.34 -4.82
N ASN A 89 17.47 15.93 -4.01
CA ASN A 89 18.27 16.77 -3.10
C ASN A 89 17.51 17.38 -1.91
N LYS A 90 16.27 16.96 -1.63
CA LYS A 90 15.54 17.33 -0.42
C LYS A 90 15.56 16.18 0.57
N SER A 91 16.21 16.41 1.72
CA SER A 91 16.29 15.42 2.80
C SER A 91 14.96 15.32 3.56
N ARG A 92 14.56 14.09 3.89
CA ARG A 92 13.34 13.77 4.63
C ARG A 92 13.60 12.58 5.53
N GLU A 93 12.99 12.59 6.70
CA GLU A 93 12.85 11.40 7.52
C GLU A 93 11.56 10.69 7.10
N SER A 94 11.63 9.39 6.87
CA SER A 94 10.48 8.57 6.48
C SER A 94 10.34 7.39 7.44
N TYR A 95 9.17 7.28 8.08
CA TYR A 95 8.78 6.12 8.88
C TYR A 95 8.15 5.08 7.96
N LEU A 96 8.92 4.05 7.60
CA LEU A 96 8.46 3.01 6.70
C LEU A 96 7.47 2.10 7.43
N LEU A 97 6.23 2.06 6.94
CA LEU A 97 5.16 1.19 7.43
C LEU A 97 5.00 -0.02 6.53
N ALA A 98 4.74 -1.21 7.08
CA ALA A 98 4.41 -2.41 6.31
C ALA A 98 3.23 -3.17 6.93
N PRO A 99 2.39 -3.81 6.10
CA PRO A 99 1.31 -4.66 6.61
C PRO A 99 1.87 -5.96 7.19
N LEU A 100 1.32 -6.40 8.33
CA LEU A 100 1.69 -7.64 9.01
C LEU A 100 1.01 -8.84 8.34
N THR A 101 1.48 -9.24 7.15
CA THR A 101 0.85 -10.29 6.32
C THR A 101 1.50 -11.67 6.46
N GLY A 102 2.70 -11.76 7.05
CA GLY A 102 3.40 -13.02 7.30
C GLY A 102 4.78 -12.79 7.90
N ARG A 103 5.21 -13.66 8.81
CA ARG A 103 6.46 -13.47 9.59
C ARG A 103 7.71 -13.38 8.71
N GLU A 104 7.87 -14.31 7.78
CA GLU A 104 9.09 -14.37 6.94
C GLU A 104 9.21 -13.15 6.04
N TRP A 105 8.11 -12.75 5.39
CA TRP A 105 8.04 -11.58 4.51
C TRP A 105 8.25 -10.29 5.29
N PHE A 106 7.60 -10.15 6.44
CA PHE A 106 7.77 -8.99 7.30
C PHE A 106 9.22 -8.85 7.78
N ASN A 107 9.84 -9.94 8.26
CA ASN A 107 11.23 -9.91 8.67
C ASN A 107 12.15 -9.54 7.51
N MET A 108 11.87 -10.01 6.28
CA MET A 108 12.69 -9.67 5.11
C MET A 108 12.64 -8.18 4.79
N VAL A 109 11.45 -7.58 4.85
CA VAL A 109 11.27 -6.14 4.66
C VAL A 109 11.93 -5.35 5.81
N MET A 110 11.85 -5.85 7.04
CA MET A 110 12.47 -5.25 8.22
C MET A 110 14.01 -5.27 8.15
N ASP A 111 14.63 -6.38 7.74
CA ASP A 111 16.08 -6.48 7.55
C ASP A 111 16.57 -5.48 6.50
N ALA A 112 15.82 -5.36 5.39
CA ALA A 112 16.09 -4.39 4.34
C ALA A 112 15.99 -2.94 4.86
N ALA A 113 14.91 -2.62 5.57
CA ALA A 113 14.70 -1.29 6.15
C ALA A 113 15.78 -0.92 7.18
N SER A 114 16.17 -1.87 8.05
CA SER A 114 17.27 -1.69 9.00
C SER A 114 18.62 -1.50 8.31
N THR A 115 18.84 -2.18 7.18
CA THR A 115 20.07 -1.98 6.40
C THR A 115 20.07 -0.59 5.75
N LEU A 116 18.91 -0.15 5.26
CA LEU A 116 18.74 1.16 4.64
C LEU A 116 18.88 2.32 5.65
N SER A 117 18.43 2.17 6.90
CA SER A 117 18.56 3.22 7.91
C SER A 117 20.02 3.59 8.23
N GLU A 118 20.94 2.64 8.03
CA GLU A 118 22.38 2.84 8.21
C GLU A 118 23.12 3.26 6.94
N SER A 119 22.40 3.44 5.83
CA SER A 119 22.96 3.64 4.49
C SER A 119 22.70 5.05 3.96
N ALA A 120 23.55 5.52 3.06
CA ALA A 120 23.29 6.76 2.33
C ALA A 120 22.36 6.47 1.15
N ILE A 121 21.14 7.01 1.18
CA ILE A 121 20.11 6.75 0.16
C ILE A 121 19.63 8.05 -0.44
N SER A 122 19.63 8.09 -1.77
CA SER A 122 19.00 9.15 -2.54
C SER A 122 18.11 8.58 -3.64
N VAL A 123 17.05 9.30 -3.98
CA VAL A 123 16.14 8.94 -5.06
C VAL A 123 16.06 10.11 -6.02
N SER A 124 16.46 9.85 -7.27
CA SER A 124 16.23 10.76 -8.38
C SER A 124 14.86 10.46 -8.99
N VAL A 125 14.09 11.51 -9.26
CA VAL A 125 12.75 11.41 -9.85
C VAL A 125 12.64 12.40 -11.01
N ASP A 126 12.36 11.90 -12.20
CA ASP A 126 11.92 12.68 -13.37
C ASP A 126 10.46 12.29 -13.69
N ARG A 127 9.56 13.28 -13.63
CA ARG A 127 8.13 13.10 -13.88
C ARG A 127 7.73 13.85 -15.14
N ARG A 128 7.25 13.12 -16.15
CA ARG A 128 6.79 13.72 -17.43
C ARG A 128 5.56 13.01 -17.96
N GLY A 129 4.54 13.77 -18.34
CA GLY A 129 3.35 13.21 -19.00
C GLY A 129 2.61 12.14 -18.19
N GLY A 130 2.64 12.22 -16.86
CA GLY A 130 2.04 11.20 -15.99
C GLY A 130 2.87 9.93 -15.83
N LEU A 131 4.13 9.91 -16.30
CA LEU A 131 5.10 8.85 -16.01
C LEU A 131 6.08 9.31 -14.93
N CYS A 132 6.40 8.40 -14.01
CA CYS A 132 7.47 8.47 -13.04
C CYS A 132 8.66 7.64 -13.54
N LYS A 133 9.78 8.30 -13.85
CA LYS A 133 11.09 7.64 -13.89
C LYS A 133 11.77 7.92 -12.56
N ALA A 134 11.93 6.89 -11.74
CA ALA A 134 12.57 7.04 -10.42
C ALA A 134 13.71 6.04 -10.27
N THR A 135 14.82 6.50 -9.68
CA THR A 135 16.02 5.68 -9.46
C THR A 135 16.54 5.89 -8.05
N ILE A 136 16.63 4.78 -7.30
CA ILE A 136 17.29 4.72 -6.00
C ILE A 136 18.80 4.57 -6.23
N HIS A 137 19.57 5.41 -5.55
CA HIS A 137 21.01 5.27 -5.40
C HIS A 137 21.29 5.03 -3.91
N ALA A 138 21.67 3.80 -3.56
CA ALA A 138 21.98 3.40 -2.19
C ALA A 138 23.47 3.05 -2.07
N THR A 139 24.14 3.65 -1.09
CA THR A 139 25.53 3.31 -0.73
C THR A 139 25.56 2.70 0.66
N PHE A 140 26.01 1.46 0.73
CA PHE A 140 26.05 0.64 1.93
C PHE A 140 27.45 0.66 2.57
N LYS A 141 27.52 0.23 3.83
CA LYS A 141 28.80 -0.08 4.49
C LYS A 141 29.41 -1.35 3.88
N SER A 142 30.74 -1.47 3.93
CA SER A 142 31.50 -2.56 3.29
C SER A 142 31.07 -3.97 3.72
N HIS A 143 30.70 -4.18 4.98
CA HIS A 143 30.25 -5.48 5.48
C HIS A 143 28.85 -5.89 4.98
N VAL A 144 28.01 -4.92 4.62
CA VAL A 144 26.71 -5.18 3.96
C VAL A 144 26.95 -5.51 2.50
N ALA A 145 27.88 -4.79 1.85
CA ALA A 145 28.23 -5.01 0.46
C ALA A 145 28.66 -6.47 0.18
N SER A 146 29.41 -7.09 1.09
CA SER A 146 29.80 -8.50 0.96
C SER A 146 28.63 -9.50 1.07
N LYS A 147 27.47 -9.09 1.61
CA LYS A 147 26.26 -9.92 1.67
C LYS A 147 25.38 -9.78 0.44
N LEU A 148 25.61 -8.77 -0.41
CA LEU A 148 24.87 -8.55 -1.65
C LEU A 148 25.38 -9.50 -2.74
N THR A 149 25.26 -10.80 -2.49
CA THR A 149 25.70 -11.86 -3.38
C THR A 149 24.53 -12.33 -4.23
N GLY A 150 24.38 -11.73 -5.40
CA GLY A 150 23.34 -12.15 -6.35
C GLY A 150 22.90 -11.02 -7.27
N GLY A 151 22.39 -11.38 -8.45
CA GLY A 151 21.77 -10.42 -9.35
C GLY A 151 20.26 -10.39 -9.13
N PHE A 152 19.66 -9.21 -9.21
CA PHE A 152 18.19 -9.05 -9.18
C PHE A 152 17.46 -9.98 -10.16
N HIS A 153 18.09 -10.31 -11.29
CA HIS A 153 17.54 -11.19 -12.32
C HIS A 153 17.07 -12.56 -11.82
N SER A 154 17.75 -13.17 -10.83
CA SER A 154 17.33 -14.48 -10.31
C SER A 154 16.04 -14.40 -9.49
N LEU A 155 15.83 -13.29 -8.76
CA LEU A 155 14.62 -13.05 -7.96
C LEU A 155 13.37 -13.06 -8.85
N TYR A 156 13.46 -12.42 -10.01
CA TYR A 156 12.33 -12.27 -10.94
C TYR A 156 12.02 -13.52 -11.75
N ARG A 157 12.89 -14.54 -11.71
CA ARG A 157 12.56 -15.87 -12.24
C ARG A 157 11.76 -16.71 -11.25
N ASN A 158 11.78 -16.35 -9.96
CA ASN A 158 11.00 -17.04 -8.94
C ASN A 158 9.55 -16.51 -8.96
N THR A 159 8.63 -17.33 -9.46
CA THR A 159 7.21 -16.98 -9.56
C THR A 159 6.54 -16.73 -8.20
N LEU A 160 6.94 -17.46 -7.16
CA LEU A 160 6.42 -17.29 -5.80
C LEU A 160 6.86 -15.95 -5.20
N PHE A 161 8.13 -15.58 -5.41
CA PHE A 161 8.64 -14.28 -5.01
C PHE A 161 7.87 -13.15 -5.70
N LEU A 162 7.70 -13.23 -7.03
CA LEU A 162 6.99 -12.21 -7.80
C LEU A 162 5.52 -12.08 -7.40
N ALA A 163 4.83 -13.20 -7.16
CA ALA A 163 3.44 -13.20 -6.68
C ALA A 163 3.32 -12.56 -5.27
N SER A 164 4.26 -12.88 -4.38
CA SER A 164 4.31 -12.32 -3.03
C SER A 164 4.61 -10.82 -3.05
N LYS A 165 5.60 -10.40 -3.88
CA LYS A 165 5.92 -8.99 -4.10
C LYS A 165 4.74 -8.21 -4.68
N THR A 166 4.03 -8.80 -5.64
CA THR A 166 2.84 -8.18 -6.24
C THR A 166 1.77 -7.96 -5.18
N SER A 167 1.45 -8.98 -4.39
CA SER A 167 0.45 -8.88 -3.32
C SER A 167 0.85 -7.84 -2.26
N TYR A 168 2.12 -7.81 -1.88
CA TYR A 168 2.68 -6.81 -0.98
C TYR A 168 2.52 -5.39 -1.54
N MET A 169 2.90 -5.17 -2.79
CA MET A 169 2.83 -3.85 -3.41
C MET A 169 1.39 -3.36 -3.58
N VAL A 170 0.44 -4.25 -3.89
CA VAL A 170 -0.98 -3.90 -3.93
C VAL A 170 -1.46 -3.40 -2.56
N LEU A 171 -1.07 -4.06 -1.47
CA LEU A 171 -1.41 -3.61 -0.12
C LEU A 171 -0.75 -2.28 0.23
N ILE A 172 0.51 -2.07 -0.16
CA ILE A 172 1.19 -0.77 0.01
C ILE A 172 0.44 0.33 -0.75
N TYR A 173 0.01 0.08 -1.99
CA TYR A 173 -0.74 1.05 -2.77
C TYR A 173 -2.06 1.40 -2.08
N TYR A 174 -2.83 0.41 -1.63
CA TYR A 174 -4.06 0.67 -0.87
C TYR A 174 -3.81 1.43 0.43
N MET A 175 -2.75 1.08 1.16
CA MET A 175 -2.34 1.77 2.39
C MET A 175 -2.01 3.25 2.13
N LEU A 176 -1.38 3.55 0.99
CA LEU A 176 -1.08 4.92 0.54
C LEU A 176 -2.27 5.61 -0.16
N GLY A 177 -3.43 4.94 -0.22
CA GLY A 177 -4.63 5.40 -0.92
C GLY A 177 -4.45 5.55 -2.43
N LEU A 178 -3.54 4.79 -3.03
CA LEU A 178 -3.23 4.79 -4.46
C LEU A 178 -3.97 3.67 -5.18
N ASN A 179 -4.25 3.87 -6.47
CA ASN A 179 -4.91 2.89 -7.33
C ASN A 179 -3.91 1.83 -7.85
N PRO A 180 -4.06 0.53 -7.51
CA PRO A 180 -3.19 -0.53 -7.98
C PRO A 180 -3.55 -1.12 -9.35
N ASP A 181 -4.75 -0.84 -9.89
CA ASP A 181 -5.28 -1.48 -11.11
C ASP A 181 -4.59 -1.00 -12.40
N LEU A 182 -3.81 0.08 -12.31
CA LEU A 182 -2.96 0.52 -13.39
C LEU A 182 -1.69 -0.32 -13.37
N SER A 183 -1.33 -0.92 -14.50
CA SER A 183 -0.19 -1.82 -14.80
C SER A 183 1.21 -1.22 -14.56
N SER A 184 1.33 -0.38 -13.55
CA SER A 184 2.42 0.55 -13.26
C SER A 184 2.82 0.49 -11.79
N ILE A 185 2.51 -0.60 -11.11
CA ILE A 185 3.20 -0.91 -9.86
C ILE A 185 4.65 -1.23 -10.25
N PRO A 186 5.66 -0.56 -9.67
CA PRO A 186 7.05 -0.91 -9.90
C PRO A 186 7.29 -2.29 -9.27
N LEU A 187 7.19 -3.36 -10.07
CA LEU A 187 7.41 -4.73 -9.59
C LEU A 187 8.83 -5.19 -9.86
N ALA A 188 9.47 -4.70 -10.92
CA ALA A 188 10.85 -5.00 -11.26
C ALA A 188 11.59 -3.73 -11.70
N PRO A 189 12.91 -3.65 -11.46
CA PRO A 189 13.71 -2.57 -11.98
C PRO A 189 13.87 -2.71 -13.50
N VAL A 190 13.76 -1.59 -14.19
CA VAL A 190 14.12 -1.46 -15.61
C VAL A 190 15.64 -1.30 -15.74
N GLU A 191 16.25 -0.61 -14.80
CA GLU A 191 17.68 -0.37 -14.72
C GLU A 191 18.17 -0.81 -13.34
N HIS A 192 19.21 -1.63 -13.27
CA HIS A 192 19.84 -1.94 -12.00
C HIS A 192 21.33 -2.19 -12.14
N SER A 193 22.10 -1.81 -11.11
CA SER A 193 23.51 -2.16 -11.02
C SER A 193 23.91 -2.39 -9.56
N VAL A 194 24.80 -3.35 -9.34
CA VAL A 194 25.44 -3.59 -8.05
C VAL A 194 26.94 -3.55 -8.29
N LYS A 195 27.61 -2.54 -7.74
CA LYS A 195 29.07 -2.39 -7.85
C LYS A 195 29.62 -1.98 -6.50
N ASP A 196 30.58 -2.77 -6.01
CA ASP A 196 31.18 -2.61 -4.69
C ASP A 196 30.08 -2.55 -3.61
N ALA A 197 29.91 -1.39 -2.97
CA ALA A 197 28.90 -1.12 -1.95
C ALA A 197 27.76 -0.22 -2.44
N ARG A 198 27.56 -0.11 -3.77
CA ARG A 198 26.55 0.76 -4.37
C ARG A 198 25.53 -0.05 -5.14
N ILE A 199 24.26 0.26 -4.91
CA ILE A 199 23.13 -0.21 -5.70
C ILE A 199 22.51 0.98 -6.42
N GLU A 200 22.28 0.81 -7.72
CA GLU A 200 21.33 1.60 -8.48
C GLU A 200 20.12 0.74 -8.81
N TYR A 201 18.93 1.23 -8.51
CA TYR A 201 17.66 0.53 -8.73
C TYR A 201 16.64 1.50 -9.31
N GLY A 202 16.40 1.40 -10.61
CA GLY A 202 15.56 2.30 -11.39
C GLY A 202 14.33 1.61 -11.96
N SER A 203 13.18 2.30 -11.92
CA SER A 203 11.95 1.84 -12.55
C SER A 203 11.26 2.97 -13.30
N LEU A 204 10.48 2.59 -14.31
CA LEU A 204 9.63 3.48 -15.10
C LEU A 204 8.19 3.00 -14.96
N PHE A 205 7.32 3.85 -14.46
CA PHE A 205 5.93 3.51 -14.22
C PHE A 205 5.01 4.73 -14.30
N THR A 206 3.75 4.53 -14.62
CA THR A 206 2.72 5.58 -14.54
C THR A 206 2.62 6.11 -13.11
N ALA A 207 2.58 7.43 -13.00
CA ALA A 207 2.30 8.09 -11.74
C ALA A 207 1.02 7.52 -11.11
N PRO A 208 1.08 7.13 -9.83
CA PRO A 208 -0.08 6.53 -9.20
C PRO A 208 -1.20 7.55 -9.11
N ARG A 209 -2.43 7.09 -9.34
CA ARG A 209 -3.62 7.92 -9.14
C ARG A 209 -4.12 7.74 -7.73
N GLN A 210 -4.51 8.83 -7.07
CA GLN A 210 -5.19 8.74 -5.79
C GLN A 210 -6.52 7.99 -5.97
N LEU A 211 -6.67 6.92 -5.20
CA LEU A 211 -7.89 6.11 -5.11
C LEU A 211 -8.70 6.44 -3.86
N LEU A 212 -8.06 6.78 -2.74
CA LEU A 212 -8.74 7.06 -1.47
C LEU A 212 -8.12 8.29 -0.83
N ALA A 213 -8.91 9.32 -0.54
CA ALA A 213 -8.44 10.53 0.11
C ALA A 213 -9.16 10.73 1.46
N ASN A 214 -8.88 9.83 2.41
CA ASN A 214 -9.43 9.89 3.77
C ASN A 214 -8.34 10.24 4.80
N ILE A 215 -8.77 10.52 6.03
CA ILE A 215 -7.87 10.92 7.12
C ILE A 215 -6.77 9.89 7.40
N VAL A 216 -7.10 8.59 7.38
CA VAL A 216 -6.15 7.49 7.64
C VAL A 216 -5.04 7.48 6.57
N VAL A 217 -5.41 7.60 5.31
CA VAL A 217 -4.46 7.70 4.20
C VAL A 217 -3.58 8.94 4.37
N SER A 218 -4.16 10.09 4.74
CA SER A 218 -3.38 11.32 4.93
C SER A 218 -2.34 11.18 6.05
N GLU A 219 -2.71 10.55 7.17
CA GLU A 219 -1.80 10.28 8.28
C GLU A 219 -0.65 9.36 7.85
N VAL A 220 -0.97 8.27 7.15
CA VAL A 220 0.04 7.33 6.63
C VAL A 220 0.96 7.99 5.61
N LYS A 221 0.42 8.79 4.67
CA LYS A 221 1.21 9.56 3.70
C LYS A 221 2.15 10.53 4.41
N GLY A 222 1.70 11.18 5.48
CA GLY A 222 2.52 12.03 6.33
C GLY A 222 3.70 11.28 6.96
N LEU A 223 3.45 10.12 7.57
CA LEU A 223 4.49 9.29 8.21
C LEU A 223 5.57 8.81 7.24
N VAL A 224 5.19 8.39 6.04
CA VAL A 224 6.16 7.93 5.03
C VAL A 224 6.85 9.08 4.29
N GLY A 225 6.44 10.34 4.53
CA GLY A 225 7.00 11.51 3.86
C GLY A 225 6.48 11.75 2.43
N MET A 226 5.32 11.15 2.08
CA MET A 226 4.65 11.29 0.77
C MET A 226 3.76 12.53 0.73
N VAL A 227 4.39 13.70 0.74
CA VAL A 227 3.71 15.01 0.87
C VAL A 227 3.66 15.84 -0.41
N ASP A 228 4.27 15.36 -1.51
CA ASP A 228 4.24 16.02 -2.82
C ASP A 228 4.32 15.02 -4.00
N ASP A 229 4.03 15.48 -5.21
CA ASP A 229 4.01 14.68 -6.43
C ASP A 229 5.32 13.94 -6.73
N VAL A 230 6.45 14.45 -6.26
CA VAL A 230 7.78 13.84 -6.44
C VAL A 230 7.91 12.64 -5.52
N SER A 231 7.52 12.81 -4.25
CA SER A 231 7.47 11.73 -3.28
C SER A 231 6.44 10.64 -3.62
N GLU A 232 5.36 10.98 -4.34
CA GLU A 232 4.42 9.97 -4.88
C GLU A 232 5.04 9.03 -5.92
N CYS A 233 6.12 9.43 -6.58
CA CYS A 233 6.94 8.54 -7.40
C CYS A 233 8.01 7.82 -6.56
N ALA A 234 8.66 8.52 -5.64
CA ALA A 234 9.78 7.95 -4.89
C ALA A 234 9.36 6.85 -3.90
N ILE A 235 8.30 7.07 -3.13
CA ILE A 235 7.89 6.19 -2.04
C ILE A 235 7.46 4.79 -2.54
N PRO A 236 6.62 4.65 -3.58
CA PRO A 236 6.32 3.33 -4.16
C PRO A 236 7.56 2.58 -4.64
N LEU A 237 8.55 3.29 -5.21
CA LEU A 237 9.80 2.66 -5.63
C LEU A 237 10.61 2.11 -4.45
N ILE A 238 10.67 2.85 -3.34
CA ILE A 238 11.33 2.40 -2.11
C ILE A 238 10.66 1.14 -1.59
N TYR A 239 9.32 1.13 -1.52
CA TYR A 239 8.58 -0.06 -1.13
C TYR A 239 8.79 -1.25 -2.05
N SER A 240 8.93 -1.01 -3.36
CA SER A 240 9.31 -2.06 -4.31
C SER A 240 10.72 -2.59 -4.07
N PHE A 241 11.64 -1.76 -3.59
CA PHE A 241 13.04 -2.11 -3.42
C PHE A 241 13.29 -2.92 -2.15
N LEU A 242 12.53 -2.67 -1.08
CA LEU A 242 12.67 -3.38 0.21
C LEU A 242 12.67 -4.92 0.09
N PRO A 243 11.67 -5.59 -0.54
CA PRO A 243 11.66 -7.05 -0.61
C PRO A 243 12.80 -7.61 -1.47
N ASP A 244 13.27 -6.86 -2.47
CA ASP A 244 14.40 -7.29 -3.29
C ASP A 244 15.70 -7.23 -2.49
N LEU A 245 15.94 -6.11 -1.82
CA LEU A 245 17.11 -5.93 -0.98
C LEU A 245 17.13 -6.98 0.13
N GLY A 246 16.00 -7.19 0.81
CA GLY A 246 15.88 -8.20 1.85
C GLY A 246 16.16 -9.61 1.34
N SER A 247 15.70 -9.95 0.13
CA SER A 247 16.01 -11.23 -0.51
C SER A 247 17.49 -11.39 -0.82
N LEU A 248 18.13 -10.33 -1.34
CA LEU A 248 19.57 -10.33 -1.63
C LEU A 248 20.41 -10.50 -0.35
N LEU A 249 20.03 -9.81 0.73
CA LEU A 249 20.72 -9.89 2.02
C LEU A 249 20.65 -11.30 2.61
N ARG A 250 19.52 -11.99 2.46
CA ARG A 250 19.30 -13.35 2.98
C ARG A 250 19.90 -14.44 2.11
N ALA A 251 20.01 -14.22 0.80
CA ALA A 251 20.70 -15.15 -0.09
C ALA A 251 22.20 -15.25 0.20
N GLY A 252 22.79 -14.27 0.90
CA GLY A 252 24.18 -14.28 1.37
C GLY A 252 24.37 -14.88 2.77
N GLU A 253 23.32 -15.37 3.42
CA GLU A 253 23.43 -16.07 4.71
C GLU A 253 23.72 -17.57 4.45
N PRO A 254 24.78 -18.14 5.08
CA PRO A 254 25.19 -19.54 4.88
C PRO A 254 24.19 -20.56 5.45
#